data_AF-A0A9E2UVS8-F1
#
_entry.id   AF-A0A9E2UVS8-F1
#
_cell.length_a   1.000
_cell.length_b   1.000
_cell.length_c   1.000
_cell.angle_alpha   90.00
_cell.angle_beta   90.00
_cell.angle_gamma   90.00
#
_symmetry.space_group_name_H-M   'P 1'
#
loop_
_entity.id
_entity.type
_entity.pdbx_description
1 polymer ?
#
loop_
_entity_poly.entity_id
_entity_poly.type
_entity_poly.pdbx_seq_one_letter_code
_entity_poly.pdbx_strand_id
1 'polypeptide(L)'
;MFYGIVEHLRKTKPELEVKMCLTQGAFPENLALIHAMPRDVKWIFYSGERFGTYNIRPINPIHRDIANAARDGYWLSVCMPTRGIPARPAVFKIMKANIQHSVEAGLRGFCGMSYSYPADELGLFVESEHTWNSTGRSLDETFRAYAASLGVKDPQKQAEAYRLFDDANFAHGIRNAVCLGQPFGSFSRFQNMLERIRDNDKVDELIMVMADTMEVDDLPVLAKAVTDIAQAIDLADKKDPLFDLRARYLRHILRISMAIARAFYMNCREKSWDLYKGDWADFHDELRRLFRAIRKDATAGAPLYRRLVQLEKWAKSDGLSPKTPLAFLADLTKSIGVDKVKTSRD
;
A
#
# COMPACT_ATOMS: atom_id res chain seq x y z
N MET A 1 32.21 -19.02 -7.16
CA MET A 1 31.65 -18.70 -8.49
C MET A 1 31.59 -17.19 -8.74
N PHE A 2 30.91 -16.40 -7.91
CA PHE A 2 30.75 -14.94 -8.12
C PHE A 2 32.06 -14.14 -8.17
N TYR A 3 33.03 -14.43 -7.29
CA TYR A 3 34.33 -13.77 -7.30
C TYR A 3 35.05 -13.86 -8.66
N GLY A 4 35.08 -15.05 -9.27
CA GLY A 4 35.70 -15.26 -10.58
C GLY A 4 35.02 -14.47 -11.71
N ILE A 5 33.69 -14.29 -11.63
CA ILE A 5 32.93 -13.46 -12.57
C ILE A 5 33.34 -11.99 -12.43
N VAL A 6 33.44 -11.48 -11.20
CA VAL A 6 33.86 -10.09 -10.95
C VAL A 6 35.28 -9.84 -11.42
N GLU A 7 36.21 -10.75 -11.14
CA GLU A 7 37.59 -10.66 -11.63
C GLU A 7 37.68 -10.72 -13.16
N HIS A 8 36.87 -11.56 -13.80
CA HIS A 8 36.81 -11.61 -15.26
C HIS A 8 36.27 -10.30 -15.84
N LEU A 9 35.19 -9.74 -15.28
CA LEU A 9 34.60 -8.48 -15.73
C LEU A 9 35.58 -7.30 -15.56
N ARG A 10 36.31 -7.23 -14.45
CA ARG A 10 37.35 -6.21 -14.26
C ARG A 10 38.44 -6.25 -15.33
N LYS A 11 38.79 -7.44 -15.79
CA LYS A 11 39.81 -7.63 -16.82
C LYS A 11 39.30 -7.29 -18.22
N THR A 12 38.06 -7.66 -18.53
CA THR A 12 37.51 -7.53 -19.89
C THR A 12 36.71 -6.26 -20.14
N LYS A 13 36.21 -5.64 -19.06
CA LYS A 13 35.34 -4.45 -19.04
C LYS A 13 35.66 -3.55 -17.82
N PRO A 14 36.90 -3.05 -17.68
CA PRO A 14 37.32 -2.24 -16.52
C PRO A 14 36.52 -0.94 -16.35
N GLU A 15 35.84 -0.46 -17.39
CA GLU A 15 34.98 0.71 -17.38
C GLU A 15 33.63 0.49 -16.68
N LEU A 16 33.23 -0.77 -16.45
CA LEU A 16 31.93 -1.09 -15.86
C LEU A 16 32.00 -1.26 -14.34
N GLU A 17 31.02 -0.70 -13.64
CA GLU A 17 30.81 -0.94 -12.22
C GLU A 17 29.99 -2.21 -11.98
N VAL A 18 30.44 -3.07 -11.06
CA VAL A 18 29.66 -4.25 -10.65
C VAL A 18 28.70 -3.88 -9.52
N LYS A 19 27.40 -4.10 -9.77
CA LYS A 19 26.33 -3.98 -8.77
C LYS A 19 25.66 -5.34 -8.59
N MET A 20 25.57 -5.81 -7.34
CA MET A 20 24.91 -7.06 -7.00
C MET A 20 23.60 -6.78 -6.25
N CYS A 21 22.53 -7.44 -6.69
CA CYS A 21 21.22 -7.34 -6.06
C CYS A 21 21.06 -8.43 -4.99
N LEU A 22 20.63 -8.02 -3.80
CA LEU A 22 20.35 -8.88 -2.66
C LEU A 22 18.85 -8.88 -2.37
N THR A 23 18.33 -9.96 -1.81
CA THR A 23 16.91 -10.08 -1.43
C THR A 23 16.76 -10.55 0.01
N GLN A 24 15.68 -10.14 0.67
CA GLN A 24 15.34 -10.56 2.04
C GLN A 24 15.33 -12.09 2.23
N GLY A 25 14.99 -12.85 1.19
CA GLY A 25 14.85 -14.31 1.25
C GLY A 25 16.17 -15.09 1.22
N ALA A 26 17.31 -14.39 1.10
CA ALA A 26 18.64 -15.00 0.95
C ALA A 26 19.54 -14.73 2.17
N PHE A 27 18.96 -14.55 3.36
CA PHE A 27 19.74 -14.55 4.60
C PHE A 27 19.86 -15.99 5.14
N PRO A 28 21.04 -16.40 5.64
CA PRO A 28 22.24 -15.57 5.92
C PRO A 28 23.22 -15.36 4.74
N GLU A 29 22.99 -15.97 3.58
CA GLU A 29 23.92 -15.99 2.43
C GLU A 29 24.32 -14.60 1.92
N ASN A 30 23.43 -13.62 1.99
CA ASN A 30 23.71 -12.22 1.66
C ASN A 30 24.97 -11.69 2.38
N LEU A 31 25.09 -11.96 3.68
CA LEU A 31 26.19 -11.43 4.48
C LEU A 31 27.52 -12.13 4.16
N ALA A 32 27.46 -13.45 3.98
CA ALA A 32 28.62 -14.22 3.53
C ALA A 32 29.13 -13.73 2.17
N LEU A 33 28.22 -13.41 1.26
CA LEU A 33 28.55 -12.88 -0.06
C LEU A 33 29.16 -11.48 0.02
N ILE A 34 28.59 -10.57 0.81
CA ILE A 34 29.15 -9.23 1.02
C ILE A 34 30.60 -9.31 1.53
N HIS A 35 30.86 -10.15 2.53
CA HIS A 35 32.19 -10.25 3.14
C HIS A 35 33.21 -10.99 2.27
N ALA A 36 32.77 -11.95 1.44
CA ALA A 36 33.64 -12.68 0.54
C ALA A 36 34.07 -11.89 -0.70
N MET A 37 33.42 -10.76 -0.98
CA MET A 37 33.62 -9.98 -2.21
C MET A 37 34.45 -8.72 -1.97
N PRO A 38 35.16 -8.22 -3.00
CA PRO A 38 35.92 -6.97 -2.93
C PRO A 38 35.07 -5.76 -2.51
N ARG A 39 35.69 -4.80 -1.83
CA ARG A 39 35.03 -3.62 -1.24
C ARG A 39 34.41 -2.63 -2.24
N ASP A 40 34.89 -2.64 -3.47
CA ASP A 40 34.41 -1.81 -4.58
C ASP A 40 33.19 -2.40 -5.29
N VAL A 41 32.79 -3.64 -4.99
CA VAL A 41 31.48 -4.16 -5.42
C VAL A 41 30.38 -3.41 -4.69
N LYS A 42 29.40 -2.92 -5.46
CA LYS A 42 28.24 -2.17 -4.97
C LYS A 42 27.07 -3.12 -4.74
N TRP A 43 26.32 -2.91 -3.66
CA TRP A 43 25.23 -3.79 -3.26
C TRP A 43 23.89 -3.05 -3.28
N ILE A 44 22.85 -3.71 -3.78
CA ILE A 44 21.48 -3.17 -3.79
C ILE A 44 20.58 -4.17 -3.08
N PHE A 45 20.10 -3.83 -1.88
CA PHE A 45 19.24 -4.69 -1.09
C PHE A 45 17.76 -4.41 -1.34
N TYR A 46 16.98 -5.45 -1.64
CA TYR A 46 15.53 -5.39 -1.76
C TYR A 46 14.84 -6.19 -0.65
N SER A 47 13.82 -5.58 -0.04
CA SER A 47 12.92 -6.23 0.90
C SER A 47 11.49 -5.72 0.73
N GLY A 48 10.66 -6.54 0.07
CA GLY A 48 9.25 -6.21 -0.13
C GLY A 48 8.43 -6.14 1.17
N GLU A 49 8.88 -6.83 2.23
CA GLU A 49 8.25 -6.76 3.56
C GLU A 49 8.60 -5.49 4.32
N ARG A 50 9.85 -5.00 4.21
CA ARG A 50 10.38 -3.92 5.04
C ARG A 50 10.20 -2.53 4.43
N PHE A 51 10.19 -2.43 3.11
CA PHE A 51 10.12 -1.14 2.44
C PHE A 51 8.70 -0.66 2.14
N GLY A 52 7.68 -1.31 2.70
CA GLY A 52 6.30 -0.90 2.47
C GLY A 52 5.69 -1.44 1.19
N THR A 53 6.42 -2.19 0.36
CA THR A 53 5.95 -2.66 -0.96
C THR A 53 4.79 -3.66 -0.85
N TYR A 54 4.84 -4.57 0.12
CA TYR A 54 3.78 -5.56 0.33
C TYR A 54 3.19 -5.52 1.73
N ASN A 55 3.85 -4.81 2.65
CA ASN A 55 3.47 -4.73 4.06
C ASN A 55 3.88 -3.36 4.61
N ILE A 56 2.93 -2.59 5.13
CA ILE A 56 3.21 -1.27 5.71
C ILE A 56 3.22 -1.27 7.25
N ARG A 57 3.37 -2.44 7.86
CA ARG A 57 3.54 -2.56 9.31
C ARG A 57 4.83 -1.85 9.75
N PRO A 58 4.87 -1.29 10.97
CA PRO A 58 6.07 -0.66 11.51
C PRO A 58 7.13 -1.73 11.76
N ILE A 59 8.03 -1.91 10.80
CA ILE A 59 9.19 -2.78 10.93
C ILE A 59 10.44 -2.02 10.53
N ASN A 60 11.59 -2.34 11.13
CA ASN A 60 12.84 -1.70 10.75
C ASN A 60 13.07 -1.91 9.23
N PRO A 61 13.11 -0.83 8.42
CA PRO A 61 13.20 -0.93 6.98
C PRO A 61 14.51 -1.59 6.54
N ILE A 62 15.57 -1.46 7.36
CA ILE A 62 16.89 -2.01 7.07
C ILE A 62 17.12 -3.25 7.91
N HIS A 63 17.42 -4.36 7.26
CA HIS A 63 17.85 -5.57 7.97
C HIS A 63 19.15 -5.27 8.74
N ARG A 64 19.26 -5.75 9.98
CA ARG A 64 20.41 -5.47 10.87
C ARG A 64 21.75 -5.74 10.18
N ASP A 65 21.85 -6.85 9.47
CA ASP A 65 23.10 -7.27 8.83
C ASP A 65 23.47 -6.36 7.64
N ILE A 66 22.49 -5.77 6.96
CA ILE A 66 22.72 -4.75 5.92
C ILE A 66 23.25 -3.47 6.55
N ALA A 67 22.65 -3.04 7.68
CA ALA A 67 23.13 -1.87 8.41
C ALA A 67 24.55 -2.09 8.98
N ASN A 68 24.86 -3.31 9.44
CA ASN A 68 26.21 -3.65 9.92
C ASN A 68 27.22 -3.58 8.77
N ALA A 69 26.94 -4.19 7.62
CA ALA A 69 27.82 -4.12 6.46
C ALA A 69 28.01 -2.66 5.96
N ALA A 70 26.98 -1.82 6.02
CA ALA A 70 27.11 -0.40 5.68
C ALA A 70 28.06 0.33 6.65
N ARG A 71 27.94 0.06 7.96
CA ARG A 71 28.85 0.57 9.00
C ARG A 71 30.28 0.06 8.85
N ASP A 72 30.46 -1.15 8.35
CA ASP A 72 31.78 -1.72 8.03
C ASP A 72 32.41 -1.08 6.77
N GLY A 73 31.73 -0.15 6.11
CA GLY A 73 32.25 0.64 4.99
C GLY A 73 31.94 0.09 3.60
N TYR A 74 31.14 -0.97 3.46
CA TYR A 74 30.67 -1.42 2.15
C TYR A 74 29.74 -0.38 1.51
N TRP A 75 29.79 -0.23 0.19
CA TRP A 75 28.81 0.58 -0.53
C TRP A 75 27.51 -0.21 -0.67
N LEU A 76 26.47 0.23 0.04
CA LEU A 76 25.14 -0.38 0.03
C LEU A 76 24.07 0.63 -0.35
N SER A 77 23.10 0.15 -1.10
CA SER A 77 21.90 0.85 -1.54
C SER A 77 20.68 0.00 -1.20
N VAL A 78 19.52 0.64 -1.09
CA VAL A 78 18.23 -0.03 -0.94
C VAL A 78 17.35 0.19 -2.15
N CYS A 79 16.59 -0.85 -2.48
CA CYS A 79 15.58 -0.82 -3.50
C CYS A 79 14.23 -0.47 -2.86
N MET A 80 13.82 0.79 -3.02
CA MET A 80 12.65 1.38 -2.36
C MET A 80 11.50 1.52 -3.36
N PRO A 81 10.24 1.26 -2.95
CA PRO A 81 9.11 1.42 -3.85
C PRO A 81 8.83 2.91 -4.06
N THR A 82 9.17 3.39 -5.26
CA THR A 82 8.81 4.75 -5.72
C THR A 82 7.35 4.85 -6.12
N ARG A 83 6.68 3.70 -6.16
CA ARG A 83 5.31 3.55 -6.59
C ARG A 83 4.68 2.28 -6.01
N GLY A 84 3.41 2.39 -5.60
CA GLY A 84 2.56 1.21 -5.43
C GLY A 84 2.07 0.64 -6.76
N ILE A 85 1.30 -0.44 -6.70
CA ILE A 85 0.54 -1.02 -7.82
C ILE A 85 -0.44 0.00 -8.44
N PRO A 86 -0.98 -0.21 -9.67
CA PRO A 86 -1.93 0.71 -10.30
C PRO A 86 -3.03 1.11 -9.32
N ALA A 87 -3.27 2.42 -9.29
CA ALA A 87 -4.31 3.05 -8.48
C ALA A 87 -4.12 3.02 -6.95
N ARG A 88 -3.01 2.50 -6.41
CA ARG A 88 -2.65 2.72 -5.00
C ARG A 88 -1.33 3.49 -4.87
N PRO A 89 -1.38 4.80 -4.56
CA PRO A 89 -0.17 5.62 -4.41
C PRO A 89 0.72 5.15 -3.27
N ALA A 90 1.99 5.56 -3.30
CA ALA A 90 2.92 5.33 -2.19
C ALA A 90 2.41 6.00 -0.90
N VAL A 91 2.84 5.48 0.25
CA VAL A 91 2.63 6.15 1.54
C VAL A 91 3.87 6.98 1.83
N PHE A 92 3.77 8.29 1.63
CA PHE A 92 4.89 9.23 1.62
C PHE A 92 5.54 9.37 3.00
N LYS A 93 4.78 9.32 4.09
CA LYS A 93 5.37 9.30 5.44
C LYS A 93 6.24 8.07 5.71
N ILE A 94 5.83 6.90 5.20
CA ILE A 94 6.61 5.66 5.35
C ILE A 94 7.84 5.72 4.45
N MET A 95 7.69 6.22 3.24
CA MET A 95 8.80 6.48 2.32
C MET A 95 9.85 7.40 2.96
N LYS A 96 9.44 8.56 3.49
CA LYS A 96 10.33 9.49 4.21
C LYS A 96 11.00 8.82 5.40
N ALA A 97 10.24 8.12 6.25
CA ALA A 97 10.79 7.43 7.40
C ALA A 97 11.84 6.39 6.98
N ASN A 98 11.56 5.61 5.93
CA ASN A 98 12.48 4.59 5.43
C ASN A 98 13.74 5.19 4.82
N ILE A 99 13.63 6.31 4.11
CA ILE A 99 14.80 7.04 3.59
C ILE A 99 15.65 7.57 4.75
N GLN A 100 15.04 8.17 5.77
CA GLN A 100 15.74 8.66 6.95
C GLN A 100 16.52 7.54 7.65
N HIS A 101 15.86 6.41 7.93
CA HIS A 101 16.51 5.23 8.50
C HIS A 101 17.64 4.70 7.60
N SER A 102 17.49 4.76 6.27
CA SER A 102 18.51 4.31 5.32
C SER A 102 19.77 5.18 5.40
N VAL A 103 19.59 6.50 5.43
CA VAL A 103 20.68 7.47 5.55
C VAL A 103 21.39 7.31 6.91
N GLU A 104 20.62 7.19 8.00
CA GLU A 104 21.16 6.98 9.35
C GLU A 104 21.93 5.65 9.47
N ALA A 105 21.52 4.62 8.73
CA ALA A 105 22.23 3.34 8.66
C ALA A 105 23.54 3.40 7.84
N GLY A 106 23.88 4.56 7.25
CA GLY A 106 25.09 4.75 6.46
C GLY A 106 24.98 4.21 5.02
N LEU A 107 23.77 3.96 4.52
CA LEU A 107 23.57 3.58 3.13
C LEU A 107 23.95 4.74 2.20
N ARG A 108 24.62 4.40 1.10
CA ARG A 108 25.25 5.37 0.18
C ARG A 108 24.56 5.46 -1.17
N GLY A 109 23.51 4.69 -1.38
CA GLY A 109 22.75 4.70 -2.61
C GLY A 109 21.27 4.49 -2.37
N PHE A 110 20.49 4.90 -3.36
CA PHE A 110 19.06 4.67 -3.44
C PHE A 110 18.74 4.13 -4.83
N CYS A 111 17.96 3.05 -4.89
CA CYS A 111 17.46 2.48 -6.13
C CYS A 111 15.93 2.55 -6.08
N GLY A 112 15.33 3.29 -7.01
CA GLY A 112 13.89 3.35 -7.12
C GLY A 112 13.33 2.11 -7.83
N MET A 113 12.40 1.41 -7.19
CA MET A 113 11.55 0.41 -7.84
C MET A 113 10.22 1.03 -8.25
N SER A 114 9.92 0.96 -9.55
CA SER A 114 8.60 1.27 -10.07
C SER A 114 8.07 0.09 -10.88
N TYR A 115 6.87 -0.37 -10.55
CA TYR A 115 6.19 -1.45 -11.28
C TYR A 115 5.61 -1.00 -12.63
N SER A 116 5.65 0.30 -12.95
CA SER A 116 5.26 0.85 -14.25
C SER A 116 6.04 2.11 -14.58
N TYR A 117 6.09 2.44 -15.87
CA TYR A 117 6.71 3.68 -16.35
C TYR A 117 5.67 4.57 -17.04
N PRO A 118 5.56 5.87 -16.70
CA PRO A 118 6.42 6.59 -15.75
C PRO A 118 6.11 6.31 -14.27
N ALA A 119 7.09 6.58 -13.41
CA ALA A 119 6.92 6.54 -11.95
C ALA A 119 6.01 7.69 -11.46
N ASP A 120 5.57 7.62 -10.21
CA ASP A 120 4.73 8.68 -9.62
C ASP A 120 5.55 9.95 -9.37
N GLU A 121 5.16 11.09 -9.96
CA GLU A 121 5.93 12.33 -9.87
C GLU A 121 6.04 12.87 -8.45
N LEU A 122 4.94 12.85 -7.67
CA LEU A 122 4.97 13.27 -6.27
C LEU A 122 5.86 12.33 -5.43
N GLY A 123 5.72 11.01 -5.62
CA GLY A 123 6.60 10.02 -5.00
C GLY A 123 8.07 10.27 -5.31
N LEU A 124 8.42 10.43 -6.58
CA LEU A 124 9.79 10.75 -7.01
C LEU A 124 10.30 12.06 -6.41
N PHE A 125 9.45 13.08 -6.30
CA PHE A 125 9.82 14.36 -5.70
C PHE A 125 10.14 14.18 -4.20
N VAL A 126 9.30 13.45 -3.46
CA VAL A 126 9.52 13.13 -2.05
C VAL A 126 10.80 12.31 -1.86
N GLU A 127 11.04 11.29 -2.68
CA GLU A 127 12.25 10.49 -2.62
C GLU A 127 13.51 11.31 -2.92
N SER A 128 13.48 12.11 -3.98
CA SER A 128 14.62 12.93 -4.38
C SER A 128 14.98 13.95 -3.30
N GLU A 129 13.98 14.61 -2.72
CA GLU A 129 14.19 15.57 -1.63
C GLU A 129 14.87 14.92 -0.42
N HIS A 130 14.33 13.79 0.04
CA HIS A 130 14.79 13.17 1.28
C HIS A 130 16.01 12.28 1.11
N THR A 131 16.34 11.83 -0.10
CA THR A 131 17.61 11.15 -0.37
C THR A 131 18.77 12.13 -0.47
N TRP A 132 18.52 13.35 -0.98
CA TRP A 132 19.50 14.43 -0.99
C TRP A 132 19.72 15.02 0.41
N ASN A 133 18.63 15.28 1.16
CA ASN A 133 18.69 15.87 2.49
C ASN A 133 17.58 15.30 3.40
N SER A 134 17.87 14.17 4.05
CA SER A 134 16.88 13.42 4.84
C SER A 134 16.36 14.19 6.07
N THR A 135 17.09 15.18 6.55
CA THR A 135 16.73 16.02 7.72
C THR A 135 16.40 17.47 7.35
N GLY A 136 16.42 17.83 6.06
CA GLY A 136 16.26 19.21 5.60
C GLY A 136 14.85 19.72 5.72
N ARG A 137 13.95 19.24 4.85
CA ARG A 137 12.53 19.58 4.88
C ARG A 137 11.74 18.57 5.70
N SER A 138 10.70 19.05 6.37
CA SER A 138 9.58 18.22 6.79
C SER A 138 8.79 17.72 5.58
N LEU A 139 7.97 16.69 5.75
CA LEU A 139 7.15 16.18 4.65
C LEU A 139 6.16 17.23 4.13
N ASP A 140 5.59 18.05 5.03
CA ASP A 140 4.66 19.12 4.68
C ASP A 140 5.35 20.22 3.85
N GLU A 141 6.60 20.56 4.18
CA GLU A 141 7.39 21.51 3.37
C GLU A 141 7.72 20.94 2.00
N THR A 142 8.02 19.64 1.90
CA THR A 142 8.21 18.93 0.63
C THR A 142 6.93 18.97 -0.21
N PHE A 143 5.78 18.68 0.39
CA PHE A 143 4.47 18.77 -0.28
C PHE A 143 4.17 20.18 -0.79
N ARG A 144 4.44 21.20 0.01
CA ARG A 144 4.29 22.60 -0.39
C ARG A 144 5.23 22.98 -1.53
N ALA A 145 6.48 22.51 -1.50
CA ALA A 145 7.45 22.75 -2.57
C ALA A 145 7.03 22.08 -3.89
N TYR A 146 6.55 20.83 -3.82
CA TYR A 146 6.00 20.14 -4.98
C TYR A 146 4.78 20.88 -5.55
N ALA A 147 3.83 21.24 -4.69
CA ALA A 147 2.67 22.02 -5.09
C ALA A 147 3.06 23.34 -5.79
N ALA A 148 4.02 24.09 -5.24
CA ALA A 148 4.54 25.30 -5.85
C ALA A 148 5.18 25.03 -7.23
N SER A 149 5.89 23.90 -7.39
CA SER A 149 6.50 23.53 -8.68
C SER A 149 5.47 23.25 -9.79
N LEU A 150 4.26 22.82 -9.43
CA LEU A 150 3.13 22.66 -10.35
C LEU A 150 2.42 24.00 -10.68
N GLY A 151 2.83 25.09 -10.01
CA GLY A 151 2.22 26.41 -10.14
C GLY A 151 0.78 26.46 -9.61
N VAL A 152 0.43 25.63 -8.62
CA VAL A 152 -0.89 25.72 -7.96
C VAL A 152 -1.10 27.09 -7.34
N LYS A 153 -2.35 27.56 -7.28
CA LYS A 153 -2.63 28.94 -6.81
C LYS A 153 -2.33 29.10 -5.32
N ASP A 154 -2.63 28.06 -4.53
CA ASP A 154 -2.40 28.03 -3.10
C ASP A 154 -1.63 26.74 -2.73
N PRO A 155 -0.27 26.81 -2.71
CA PRO A 155 0.56 25.65 -2.41
C PRO A 155 0.36 25.09 -1.01
N GLN A 156 -0.02 25.94 -0.04
CA GLN A 156 -0.27 25.50 1.33
C GLN A 156 -1.53 24.64 1.40
N LYS A 157 -2.60 25.10 0.74
CA LYS A 157 -3.85 24.36 0.64
C LYS A 157 -3.68 23.01 -0.07
N GLN A 158 -2.91 22.99 -1.15
CA GLN A 158 -2.61 21.74 -1.86
C GLN A 158 -1.74 20.79 -1.02
N ALA A 159 -0.78 21.32 -0.26
CA ALA A 159 0.03 20.50 0.66
C ALA A 159 -0.83 19.84 1.75
N GLU A 160 -1.83 20.55 2.27
CA GLU A 160 -2.81 19.97 3.20
C GLU A 160 -3.60 18.82 2.54
N ALA A 161 -4.01 18.99 1.28
CA ALA A 161 -4.66 17.92 0.52
C ALA A 161 -3.76 16.67 0.39
N TYR A 162 -2.47 16.84 0.07
CA TYR A 162 -1.51 15.73 0.02
C TYR A 162 -1.33 15.03 1.37
N ARG A 163 -1.27 15.80 2.47
CA ARG A 163 -1.16 15.25 3.83
C ARG A 163 -2.38 14.40 4.20
N LEU A 164 -3.58 14.91 3.99
CA LEU A 164 -4.84 14.19 4.25
C LEU A 164 -4.96 12.93 3.38
N PHE A 165 -4.54 13.02 2.13
CA PHE A 165 -4.46 11.87 1.23
C PHE A 165 -3.50 10.81 1.78
N ASP A 166 -2.29 11.19 2.22
CA ASP A 166 -1.29 10.27 2.77
C ASP A 166 -1.75 9.63 4.08
N ASP A 167 -2.40 10.41 4.95
CA ASP A 167 -3.05 9.93 6.19
C ASP A 167 -4.09 8.84 5.88
N ALA A 168 -4.99 9.12 4.93
CA ALA A 168 -6.03 8.19 4.53
C ALA A 168 -5.46 6.93 3.85
N ASN A 169 -4.43 7.06 3.02
CA ASN A 169 -3.76 5.94 2.35
C ASN A 169 -3.02 5.04 3.35
N PHE A 170 -2.32 5.66 4.31
CA PHE A 170 -1.67 4.95 5.41
C PHE A 170 -2.69 4.19 6.27
N ALA A 171 -3.77 4.87 6.68
CA ALA A 171 -4.86 4.27 7.44
C ALA A 171 -5.43 3.05 6.72
N HIS A 172 -5.70 3.15 5.41
CA HIS A 172 -6.15 2.00 4.63
C HIS A 172 -5.13 0.87 4.55
N GLY A 173 -3.84 1.19 4.40
CA GLY A 173 -2.81 0.20 4.09
C GLY A 173 -2.44 -0.70 5.24
N ILE A 174 -2.38 -0.14 6.44
CA ILE A 174 -1.95 -0.89 7.62
C ILE A 174 -3.04 -1.91 8.01
N ARG A 175 -4.30 -1.61 7.71
CA ARG A 175 -5.44 -2.53 7.88
C ARG A 175 -5.55 -3.60 6.81
N ASN A 176 -5.11 -3.33 5.57
CA ASN A 176 -5.24 -4.30 4.48
C ASN A 176 -4.09 -5.33 4.40
N ALA A 177 -3.06 -5.19 5.26
CA ALA A 177 -1.98 -6.12 5.69
C ALA A 177 -1.25 -7.05 4.69
N VAL A 178 -1.65 -7.22 3.44
CA VAL A 178 -0.96 -8.11 2.49
C VAL A 178 -1.10 -7.56 1.07
N CYS A 179 0.06 -7.42 0.42
CA CYS A 179 0.26 -7.01 -0.97
C CYS A 179 -0.51 -5.75 -1.37
N LEU A 180 0.23 -4.65 -1.54
CA LEU A 180 -0.26 -3.49 -2.30
C LEU A 180 -0.72 -3.88 -3.73
N GLY A 181 -0.43 -5.13 -4.14
CA GLY A 181 -0.76 -5.86 -5.37
C GLY A 181 -2.10 -5.55 -6.02
N GLN A 182 -3.17 -5.49 -5.22
CA GLN A 182 -4.52 -5.04 -5.52
C GLN A 182 -5.21 -4.94 -4.15
N PRO A 183 -6.03 -3.91 -3.85
CA PRO A 183 -6.81 -3.92 -2.60
C PRO A 183 -7.78 -5.11 -2.49
N PHE A 184 -7.93 -5.90 -3.57
CA PHE A 184 -8.95 -6.92 -3.83
C PHE A 184 -8.41 -8.10 -4.67
N GLY A 185 -7.16 -8.52 -4.43
CA GLY A 185 -6.63 -9.80 -4.92
C GLY A 185 -6.69 -10.88 -3.82
N SER A 186 -6.44 -12.15 -4.16
CA SER A 186 -6.51 -13.34 -3.27
C SER A 186 -5.68 -13.29 -1.97
N PHE A 187 -4.97 -12.19 -1.74
CA PHE A 187 -4.17 -11.94 -0.56
C PHE A 187 -4.72 -10.78 0.30
N SER A 188 -5.66 -9.97 -0.20
CA SER A 188 -6.27 -8.85 0.54
C SER A 188 -7.03 -9.32 1.78
N ARG A 189 -6.83 -8.64 2.93
CA ARG A 189 -7.60 -8.90 4.15
C ARG A 189 -9.10 -8.76 3.89
N PHE A 190 -9.50 -7.73 3.14
CA PHE A 190 -10.91 -7.46 2.87
C PHE A 190 -11.53 -8.47 1.90
N GLN A 191 -10.77 -8.94 0.91
CA GLN A 191 -11.23 -10.04 0.07
C GLN A 191 -11.41 -11.32 0.89
N ASN A 192 -10.42 -11.67 1.73
CA ASN A 192 -10.49 -12.84 2.60
C ASN A 192 -11.69 -12.77 3.56
N MET A 193 -12.05 -11.58 4.05
CA MET A 193 -13.26 -11.38 4.85
C MET A 193 -14.53 -11.70 4.05
N LEU A 194 -14.65 -11.21 2.82
CA LEU A 194 -15.81 -11.51 1.95
C LEU A 194 -15.87 -12.99 1.56
N GLU A 195 -14.74 -13.60 1.22
CA GLU A 195 -14.68 -15.05 0.93
C GLU A 195 -15.09 -15.87 2.15
N ARG A 196 -14.67 -15.48 3.35
CA ARG A 196 -15.11 -16.13 4.59
C ARG A 196 -16.61 -16.01 4.81
N ILE A 197 -17.21 -14.85 4.57
CA ILE A 197 -18.67 -14.66 4.66
C ILE A 197 -19.40 -15.48 3.58
N ARG A 198 -18.81 -15.63 2.39
CA ARG A 198 -19.37 -16.43 1.30
C ARG A 198 -19.33 -17.92 1.59
N ASP A 199 -18.18 -18.41 2.05
CA ASP A 199 -17.85 -19.84 2.08
C ASP A 199 -18.18 -20.50 3.43
N ASN A 200 -18.33 -19.72 4.51
CA ASN A 200 -18.70 -20.25 5.82
C ASN A 200 -20.09 -19.73 6.19
N ASP A 201 -20.99 -20.67 6.41
CA ASP A 201 -22.31 -20.40 6.99
C ASP A 201 -22.23 -20.14 8.50
N LYS A 202 -21.11 -20.41 9.18
CA LYS A 202 -20.89 -20.15 10.63
C LYS A 202 -19.59 -19.38 10.90
N VAL A 203 -19.60 -18.07 10.68
CA VAL A 203 -18.40 -17.22 10.82
C VAL A 203 -18.11 -16.80 12.27
N ASP A 204 -19.09 -16.87 13.15
CA ASP A 204 -19.03 -16.43 14.54
C ASP A 204 -18.21 -17.34 15.47
N GLU A 205 -18.04 -18.62 15.12
CA GLU A 205 -17.11 -19.52 15.84
C GLU A 205 -15.64 -19.11 15.63
N LEU A 206 -15.34 -18.32 14.60
CA LEU A 206 -13.98 -18.18 14.15
C LEU A 206 -13.18 -17.17 14.97
N ILE A 207 -13.57 -15.90 15.19
CA ILE A 207 -12.63 -14.95 15.84
C ILE A 207 -13.29 -13.72 16.51
N MET A 208 -13.92 -13.86 17.69
CA MET A 208 -14.44 -12.71 18.48
C MET A 208 -13.38 -11.62 18.73
N VAL A 209 -12.14 -12.03 19.02
CA VAL A 209 -11.01 -11.12 19.26
C VAL A 209 -10.73 -10.19 18.06
N MET A 210 -10.95 -10.67 16.84
CA MET A 210 -10.80 -9.85 15.64
C MET A 210 -11.94 -8.86 15.48
N ALA A 211 -13.17 -9.26 15.82
CA ALA A 211 -14.31 -8.34 15.79
C ALA A 211 -14.17 -7.20 16.79
N ASP A 212 -13.65 -7.49 17.99
CA ASP A 212 -13.37 -6.48 19.02
C ASP A 212 -12.32 -5.48 18.55
N THR A 213 -11.23 -5.98 17.96
CA THR A 213 -10.18 -5.15 17.37
C THR A 213 -10.76 -4.27 16.25
N MET A 214 -11.71 -4.78 15.47
CA MET A 214 -12.30 -4.02 14.35
C MET A 214 -13.20 -2.88 14.80
N GLU A 215 -13.97 -3.05 15.87
CA GLU A 215 -14.84 -1.99 16.41
C GLU A 215 -14.04 -0.87 17.05
N VAL A 216 -13.03 -1.23 17.86
CA VAL A 216 -12.27 -0.26 18.66
C VAL A 216 -11.24 0.48 17.80
N ASP A 217 -10.69 -0.17 16.76
CA ASP A 217 -9.59 0.37 15.95
C ASP A 217 -9.98 0.56 14.47
N ASP A 218 -10.31 -0.52 13.76
CA ASP A 218 -10.40 -0.46 12.29
C ASP A 218 -11.53 0.45 11.77
N LEU A 219 -12.74 0.34 12.33
CA LEU A 219 -13.91 1.07 11.85
C LEU A 219 -13.80 2.59 12.08
N PRO A 220 -13.46 3.10 13.29
CA PRO A 220 -13.25 4.53 13.50
C PRO A 220 -12.15 5.11 12.61
N VAL A 221 -11.05 4.37 12.42
CA VAL A 221 -9.92 4.85 11.60
C VAL A 221 -10.28 4.88 10.11
N LEU A 222 -10.99 3.87 9.60
CA LEU A 222 -11.50 3.89 8.22
C LEU A 222 -12.52 5.02 8.02
N ALA A 223 -13.40 5.26 8.99
CA ALA A 223 -14.36 6.37 8.93
C ALA A 223 -13.65 7.73 8.87
N LYS A 224 -12.64 7.95 9.73
CA LYS A 224 -11.81 9.15 9.67
C LYS A 224 -11.11 9.29 8.31
N ALA A 225 -10.53 8.20 7.79
CA ALA A 225 -9.88 8.21 6.48
C ALA A 225 -10.84 8.57 5.32
N VAL A 226 -12.11 8.13 5.39
CA VAL A 226 -13.16 8.54 4.42
C VAL A 226 -13.46 10.04 4.50
N THR A 227 -13.42 10.63 5.70
CA THR A 227 -13.58 12.08 5.90
C THR A 227 -12.35 12.83 5.40
N ASP A 228 -11.14 12.41 5.80
CA ASP A 228 -9.88 13.04 5.40
C ASP A 228 -9.74 13.06 3.87
N ILE A 229 -10.03 11.95 3.19
CA ILE A 229 -9.94 11.90 1.72
C ILE A 229 -11.01 12.75 1.03
N ALA A 230 -12.19 12.92 1.64
CA ALA A 230 -13.20 13.83 1.10
C ALA A 230 -12.72 15.28 1.20
N GLN A 231 -12.17 15.68 2.36
CA GLN A 231 -11.56 17.00 2.54
C GLN A 231 -10.37 17.20 1.59
N ALA A 232 -9.52 16.19 1.39
CA ALA A 232 -8.42 16.26 0.43
C ALA A 232 -8.90 16.57 -1.01
N ILE A 233 -10.01 15.95 -1.44
CA ILE A 233 -10.63 16.23 -2.74
C ILE A 233 -11.15 17.66 -2.82
N ASP A 234 -11.78 18.17 -1.75
CA ASP A 234 -12.32 19.54 -1.70
C ASP A 234 -11.21 20.61 -1.67
N LEU A 235 -10.05 20.27 -1.12
CA LEU A 235 -8.89 21.15 -1.07
C LEU A 235 -8.08 21.16 -2.38
N ALA A 236 -8.14 20.08 -3.17
CA ALA A 236 -7.33 19.87 -4.36
C ALA A 236 -7.45 20.98 -5.42
N ASP A 237 -6.32 21.47 -5.91
CA ASP A 237 -6.22 22.32 -7.10
C ASP A 237 -6.33 21.47 -8.37
N LYS A 238 -7.09 21.96 -9.36
CA LYS A 238 -7.30 21.29 -10.65
C LYS A 238 -6.03 21.17 -11.50
N LYS A 239 -4.96 21.89 -11.16
CA LYS A 239 -3.65 21.75 -11.80
C LYS A 239 -2.95 20.43 -11.51
N ASP A 240 -3.39 19.67 -10.51
CA ASP A 240 -2.97 18.29 -10.29
C ASP A 240 -4.14 17.29 -10.55
N PRO A 241 -4.47 17.02 -11.83
CA PRO A 241 -5.58 16.14 -12.17
C PRO A 241 -5.32 14.66 -11.82
N LEU A 242 -4.05 14.27 -11.68
CA LEU A 242 -3.69 12.90 -11.32
C LEU A 242 -3.94 12.67 -9.82
N PHE A 243 -3.62 13.65 -8.99
CA PHE A 243 -3.97 13.64 -7.57
C PHE A 243 -5.49 13.56 -7.35
N ASP A 244 -6.29 14.42 -7.98
CA ASP A 244 -7.77 14.39 -7.84
C ASP A 244 -8.32 13.00 -8.20
N LEU A 245 -7.87 12.43 -9.32
CA LEU A 245 -8.30 11.11 -9.76
C LEU A 245 -7.94 10.00 -8.76
N ARG A 246 -6.72 10.04 -8.19
CA ARG A 246 -6.27 9.10 -7.15
C ARG A 246 -7.05 9.27 -5.86
N ALA A 247 -7.31 10.50 -5.43
CA ALA A 247 -8.05 10.78 -4.20
C ALA A 247 -9.49 10.27 -4.32
N ARG A 248 -10.16 10.52 -5.45
CA ARG A 248 -11.51 9.97 -5.73
C ARG A 248 -11.52 8.45 -5.76
N TYR A 249 -10.53 7.83 -6.40
CA TYR A 249 -10.40 6.38 -6.40
C TYR A 249 -10.21 5.83 -4.98
N LEU A 250 -9.25 6.37 -4.21
CA LEU A 250 -8.98 5.97 -2.83
C LEU A 250 -10.21 6.12 -1.94
N ARG A 251 -11.04 7.15 -2.15
CA ARG A 251 -12.31 7.32 -1.44
C ARG A 251 -13.26 6.13 -1.65
N HIS A 252 -13.41 5.64 -2.88
CA HIS A 252 -14.23 4.45 -3.13
C HIS A 252 -13.64 3.21 -2.46
N ILE A 253 -12.31 3.04 -2.52
CA ILE A 253 -11.62 1.95 -1.83
C ILE A 253 -11.87 1.98 -0.32
N LEU A 254 -11.72 3.14 0.32
CA LEU A 254 -11.96 3.30 1.75
C LEU A 254 -13.40 2.99 2.13
N ARG A 255 -14.39 3.43 1.35
CA ARG A 255 -15.81 3.14 1.59
C ARG A 255 -16.13 1.66 1.45
N ILE A 256 -15.56 1.00 0.44
CA ILE A 256 -15.67 -0.46 0.25
C ILE A 256 -15.06 -1.18 1.46
N SER A 257 -13.83 -0.84 1.82
CA SER A 257 -13.11 -1.45 2.95
C SER A 257 -13.86 -1.26 4.28
N MET A 258 -14.43 -0.09 4.52
CA MET A 258 -15.26 0.19 5.69
C MET A 258 -16.55 -0.66 5.68
N ALA A 259 -17.22 -0.78 4.54
CA ALA A 259 -18.42 -1.61 4.42
C ALA A 259 -18.14 -3.10 4.59
N ILE A 260 -17.01 -3.60 4.06
CA ILE A 260 -16.55 -4.99 4.26
C ILE A 260 -16.22 -5.22 5.73
N ALA A 261 -15.45 -4.32 6.34
CA ALA A 261 -15.10 -4.42 7.75
C ALA A 261 -16.36 -4.46 8.62
N ARG A 262 -17.35 -3.60 8.35
CA ARG A 262 -18.61 -3.59 9.08
C ARG A 262 -19.42 -4.87 8.87
N ALA A 263 -19.50 -5.36 7.63
CA ALA A 263 -20.23 -6.61 7.34
C ALA A 263 -19.58 -7.81 8.05
N PHE A 264 -18.26 -7.89 8.05
CA PHE A 264 -17.52 -8.93 8.74
C PHE A 264 -17.67 -8.82 10.26
N TYR A 265 -17.54 -7.61 10.82
CA TYR A 265 -17.77 -7.34 12.25
C TYR A 265 -19.17 -7.80 12.68
N MET A 266 -20.21 -7.41 11.93
CA MET A 266 -21.59 -7.77 12.23
C MET A 266 -21.80 -9.29 12.21
N ASN A 267 -21.23 -9.94 11.19
CA ASN A 267 -21.29 -11.39 11.06
C ASN A 267 -20.57 -12.12 12.22
N CYS A 268 -19.55 -11.51 12.81
CA CYS A 268 -18.81 -12.10 13.93
C CYS A 268 -19.42 -11.78 15.32
N ARG A 269 -19.94 -10.57 15.55
CA ARG A 269 -20.18 -10.04 16.91
C ARG A 269 -21.63 -9.77 17.27
N GLU A 270 -22.44 -9.20 16.36
CA GLU A 270 -23.76 -8.67 16.77
C GLU A 270 -24.76 -9.77 17.17
N LYS A 271 -24.44 -11.05 16.95
CA LYS A 271 -25.31 -12.18 17.34
C LYS A 271 -24.65 -13.29 18.18
N SER A 272 -23.33 -13.26 18.33
CA SER A 272 -22.60 -14.21 19.19
C SER A 272 -22.72 -13.86 20.69
N TRP A 273 -23.04 -12.61 21.05
CA TRP A 273 -23.02 -12.18 22.46
C TRP A 273 -24.32 -11.56 23.00
N ASP A 274 -25.16 -10.91 22.18
CA ASP A 274 -26.35 -10.18 22.65
C ASP A 274 -27.65 -10.70 21.99
N LEU A 275 -28.40 -11.54 22.71
CA LEU A 275 -29.68 -12.12 22.27
C LEU A 275 -30.81 -11.08 22.18
N TYR A 276 -30.59 -9.85 22.66
CA TYR A 276 -31.63 -8.82 22.76
C TYR A 276 -31.48 -7.71 21.72
N LYS A 277 -30.42 -7.71 20.91
CA LYS A 277 -30.20 -6.71 19.84
C LYS A 277 -30.70 -7.20 18.49
N GLY A 278 -31.85 -6.66 18.06
CA GLY A 278 -32.37 -6.69 16.67
C GLY A 278 -32.99 -8.01 16.22
N ASP A 279 -33.93 -7.96 15.29
CA ASP A 279 -34.48 -9.14 14.60
C ASP A 279 -33.44 -9.70 13.59
N TRP A 280 -33.52 -10.99 13.24
CA TRP A 280 -32.79 -11.57 12.10
C TRP A 280 -33.05 -10.81 10.80
N ALA A 281 -34.27 -10.27 10.65
CA ALA A 281 -34.64 -9.38 9.56
C ALA A 281 -33.72 -8.14 9.50
N ASP A 282 -33.45 -7.50 10.65
CA ASP A 282 -32.59 -6.32 10.75
C ASP A 282 -31.14 -6.65 10.34
N PHE A 283 -30.65 -7.85 10.73
CA PHE A 283 -29.30 -8.30 10.40
C PHE A 283 -29.11 -8.53 8.89
N HIS A 284 -29.99 -9.32 8.26
CA HIS A 284 -29.91 -9.56 6.82
C HIS A 284 -30.14 -8.28 6.02
N ASP A 285 -31.02 -7.38 6.48
CA ASP A 285 -31.23 -6.09 5.82
C ASP A 285 -29.99 -5.20 5.88
N GLU A 286 -29.30 -5.18 7.02
CA GLU A 286 -28.06 -4.44 7.17
C GLU A 286 -26.92 -5.05 6.33
N LEU A 287 -26.77 -6.39 6.29
CA LEU A 287 -25.84 -7.05 5.36
C LEU A 287 -26.19 -6.74 3.89
N ARG A 288 -27.47 -6.80 3.50
CA ARG A 288 -27.93 -6.40 2.17
C ARG A 288 -27.59 -4.93 1.88
N ARG A 289 -27.71 -4.03 2.86
CA ARG A 289 -27.34 -2.61 2.74
C ARG A 289 -25.82 -2.46 2.51
N LEU A 290 -25.00 -3.13 3.31
CA LEU A 290 -23.54 -3.09 3.21
C LEU A 290 -23.04 -3.68 1.89
N PHE A 291 -23.57 -4.82 1.45
CA PHE A 291 -23.24 -5.44 0.16
C PHE A 291 -23.72 -4.63 -1.03
N ARG A 292 -24.85 -3.92 -0.92
CA ARG A 292 -25.26 -2.91 -1.91
C ARG A 292 -24.28 -1.73 -1.95
N ALA A 293 -23.81 -1.24 -0.81
CA ALA A 293 -22.83 -0.16 -0.73
C ALA A 293 -21.49 -0.57 -1.39
N ILE A 294 -20.96 -1.76 -1.07
CA ILE A 294 -19.75 -2.31 -1.69
C ILE A 294 -19.88 -2.34 -3.22
N ARG A 295 -20.98 -2.92 -3.74
CA ARG A 295 -21.21 -2.99 -5.19
C ARG A 295 -21.35 -1.62 -5.85
N LYS A 296 -22.03 -0.68 -5.18
CA LYS A 296 -22.19 0.70 -5.65
C LYS A 296 -20.83 1.40 -5.77
N ASP A 297 -20.04 1.40 -4.71
CA ASP A 297 -18.73 2.05 -4.71
C ASP A 297 -17.73 1.33 -5.63
N ALA A 298 -17.78 0.00 -5.74
CA ALA A 298 -16.94 -0.75 -6.66
C ALA A 298 -17.26 -0.44 -8.13
N THR A 299 -18.55 -0.35 -8.48
CA THR A 299 -18.99 0.05 -9.81
C THR A 299 -18.56 1.49 -10.13
N ALA A 300 -18.70 2.41 -9.17
CA ALA A 300 -18.32 3.82 -9.33
C ALA A 300 -16.80 4.02 -9.41
N GLY A 301 -16.00 3.25 -8.67
CA GLY A 301 -14.55 3.33 -8.70
C GLY A 301 -13.89 2.66 -9.91
N ALA A 302 -14.56 1.71 -10.57
CA ALA A 302 -13.99 0.94 -11.68
C ALA A 302 -13.59 1.81 -12.90
N PRO A 303 -14.38 2.81 -13.35
CA PRO A 303 -13.95 3.76 -14.37
C PRO A 303 -12.72 4.57 -13.97
N LEU A 304 -12.62 5.00 -12.70
CA LEU A 304 -11.47 5.75 -12.19
C LEU A 304 -10.20 4.89 -12.22
N TYR A 305 -10.29 3.64 -11.80
CA TYR A 305 -9.20 2.67 -11.90
C TYR A 305 -8.70 2.51 -13.34
N ARG A 306 -9.62 2.28 -14.30
CA ARG A 306 -9.26 2.15 -15.71
C ARG A 306 -8.57 3.41 -16.22
N ARG A 307 -9.07 4.58 -15.85
CA ARG A 307 -8.48 5.87 -16.22
C ARG A 307 -7.07 6.04 -15.63
N LEU A 308 -6.86 5.67 -14.38
CA LEU A 308 -5.53 5.67 -13.73
C LEU A 308 -4.57 4.76 -14.47
N VAL A 309 -4.96 3.51 -14.72
CA VAL A 309 -4.13 2.53 -15.45
C VAL A 309 -3.73 3.04 -16.84
N GLN A 310 -4.65 3.72 -17.55
CA GLN A 310 -4.39 4.34 -18.85
C GLN A 310 -3.42 5.53 -18.75
N LEU A 311 -3.71 6.50 -17.89
CA LEU A 311 -2.88 7.70 -17.71
C LEU A 311 -1.46 7.34 -17.25
N GLU A 312 -1.37 6.33 -16.41
CA GLU A 312 -0.13 5.87 -15.81
C GLU A 312 0.59 4.80 -16.67
N LYS A 313 0.08 4.52 -17.88
CA LYS A 313 0.69 3.65 -18.90
C LYS A 313 1.05 2.24 -18.42
N TRP A 314 0.25 1.69 -17.51
CA TRP A 314 0.45 0.33 -16.98
C TRP A 314 0.18 -0.77 -18.01
N ALA A 315 -0.60 -0.48 -19.04
CA ALA A 315 -0.90 -1.42 -20.12
C ALA A 315 -0.32 -0.87 -21.43
N LYS A 316 0.61 -1.60 -22.04
CA LYS A 316 1.09 -1.32 -23.41
C LYS A 316 0.15 -1.85 -24.50
N SER A 317 -0.87 -2.61 -24.15
CA SER A 317 -1.75 -3.30 -25.09
C SER A 317 -3.01 -3.73 -24.36
N ASP A 318 -4.03 -4.11 -25.12
CA ASP A 318 -5.41 -4.44 -24.73
C ASP A 318 -5.59 -5.67 -23.79
N GLY A 319 -4.60 -5.97 -22.95
CA GLY A 319 -4.47 -7.17 -22.11
C GLY A 319 -4.70 -6.96 -20.62
N LEU A 320 -5.29 -5.83 -20.18
CA LEU A 320 -5.86 -5.80 -18.83
C LEU A 320 -7.00 -6.83 -18.78
N SER A 321 -7.01 -7.67 -17.75
CA SER A 321 -8.16 -8.54 -17.48
C SER A 321 -9.45 -7.75 -17.70
N PRO A 322 -10.42 -8.29 -18.47
CA PRO A 322 -11.68 -7.58 -18.74
C PRO A 322 -12.41 -7.18 -17.44
N LYS A 323 -12.10 -7.87 -16.32
CA LYS A 323 -12.56 -7.51 -14.98
C LYS A 323 -11.48 -6.78 -14.19
N THR A 324 -11.79 -5.53 -13.83
CA THR A 324 -10.99 -4.77 -12.85
C THR A 324 -11.08 -5.44 -11.47
N PRO A 325 -10.14 -5.18 -10.54
CA PRO A 325 -10.21 -5.73 -9.18
C PRO A 325 -11.51 -5.32 -8.47
N LEU A 326 -12.00 -4.11 -8.74
CA LEU A 326 -13.29 -3.64 -8.25
C LEU A 326 -14.48 -4.40 -8.85
N ALA A 327 -14.44 -4.71 -10.15
CA ALA A 327 -15.48 -5.51 -10.78
C ALA A 327 -15.51 -6.94 -10.21
N PHE A 328 -14.33 -7.55 -10.00
CA PHE A 328 -14.22 -8.84 -9.32
C PHE A 328 -14.83 -8.78 -7.92
N LEU A 329 -14.53 -7.74 -7.13
CA LEU A 329 -15.07 -7.60 -5.79
C LEU A 329 -16.59 -7.40 -5.77
N ALA A 330 -17.13 -6.68 -6.76
CA ALA A 330 -18.57 -6.51 -6.93
C ALA A 330 -19.26 -7.85 -7.25
N ASP A 331 -18.64 -8.67 -8.10
CA ASP A 331 -19.09 -10.03 -8.44
C ASP A 331 -19.01 -10.97 -7.23
N LEU A 332 -17.89 -10.94 -6.49
CA LEU A 332 -17.73 -11.70 -5.25
C LEU A 332 -18.83 -11.35 -4.26
N THR A 333 -19.07 -10.06 -4.03
CA THR A 333 -20.12 -9.58 -3.12
C THR A 333 -21.52 -10.00 -3.59
N LYS A 334 -21.77 -9.99 -4.91
CA LYS A 334 -23.04 -10.46 -5.50
C LYS A 334 -23.26 -11.96 -5.30
N SER A 335 -22.18 -12.75 -5.24
CA SER A 335 -22.25 -14.20 -5.03
C SER A 335 -22.59 -14.61 -3.59
N ILE A 336 -22.50 -13.67 -2.63
CA ILE A 336 -22.89 -13.93 -1.24
C ILE A 336 -24.41 -13.96 -1.15
N GLY A 337 -24.96 -15.15 -0.94
CA GLY A 337 -26.38 -15.32 -0.61
C GLY A 337 -26.62 -14.88 0.82
N VAL A 338 -27.00 -13.61 1.04
CA VAL A 338 -27.21 -13.04 2.39
C VAL A 338 -28.13 -13.92 3.25
N ASP A 339 -29.19 -14.46 2.64
CA ASP A 339 -30.16 -15.32 3.33
C ASP A 339 -29.59 -16.68 3.75
N LYS A 340 -28.41 -17.05 3.24
CA LYS A 340 -27.65 -18.25 3.62
C LYS A 340 -26.58 -17.97 4.67
N VAL A 341 -26.31 -16.70 4.98
CA VAL A 341 -25.37 -16.32 6.05
C VAL A 341 -26.07 -16.59 7.38
N LYS A 342 -25.51 -17.53 8.14
CA LYS A 342 -26.02 -17.95 9.44
C LYS A 342 -24.99 -17.64 10.54
N THR A 343 -25.39 -17.89 11.78
CA THR A 343 -24.50 -17.88 12.95
C THR A 343 -24.52 -19.27 13.60
N SER A 344 -23.61 -19.56 14.52
CA SER A 344 -23.55 -20.80 15.29
C SER A 344 -24.80 -21.04 16.14
N ARG A 345 -25.68 -20.05 16.26
CA ARG A 345 -26.96 -20.12 16.98
C ARG A 345 -28.16 -20.46 16.09
N ASP A 346 -27.98 -20.51 14.76
CA ASP A 346 -28.93 -21.07 13.78
C ASP A 346 -28.61 -22.54 13.48
#